data_AF-L1ITC4-F1
#
_entry.id   AF-L1ITC4-F1
#
_cell.length_a   1.000
_cell.length_b   1.000
_cell.length_c   1.000
_cell.angle_alpha   90.00
_cell.angle_beta   90.00
_cell.angle_gamma   90.00
#
_symmetry.space_group_name_H-M   'P 1'
#
loop_
_entity.id
_entity.type
_entity.pdbx_description
1 polymer ?
#
loop_
_entity_poly.entity_id
_entity_poly.type
_entity_poly.pdbx_seq_one_letter_code
_entity_poly.pdbx_strand_id
1 'polypeptide(L)'
;MSCSIPGWSCEEKYNMSLFFLHFWGAFSVDLLVIFLVGRMHTRRGVDQLSLILPCLLGSIYPSAVDELRFARVSLSLFEMYCRWSIATWLFASVELLLVAAALFAHFIHARRTGRLSTLLSDAILGFLLFLFPQIADPAFHLHHWFVAWLVAMLARFEPYWSRGTQMFFVGYYINGIAVYGRDPLLACANVAFLNTKMGCGIGEMNNATNNSHPHVYVPPNLWNCTGDYAR
;
A
#
# COMPACT_ATOMS: atom_id res chain seq x y z
N MET A 1 6.02 -12.01 16.87
CA MET A 1 6.78 -10.82 17.31
C MET A 1 6.26 -9.65 16.51
N SER A 2 5.50 -8.77 17.13
CA SER A 2 5.09 -7.49 16.55
C SER A 2 6.28 -6.53 16.64
N CYS A 3 6.72 -5.94 15.53
CA CYS A 3 7.72 -4.87 15.58
C CYS A 3 7.05 -3.58 16.02
N SER A 4 6.75 -3.48 17.30
CA SER A 4 6.54 -2.21 17.97
C SER A 4 7.91 -1.57 18.17
N ILE A 5 8.49 -1.01 17.10
CA ILE A 5 9.72 -0.22 17.19
C ILE A 5 9.29 1.18 17.63
N PRO A 6 9.55 1.59 18.89
CA PRO A 6 9.34 2.96 19.33
C PRO A 6 10.37 3.83 18.60
N GLY A 7 9.91 4.82 17.86
CA GLY A 7 10.77 5.81 17.21
C GLY A 7 10.85 5.69 15.70
N TRP A 8 9.82 6.20 15.02
CA TRP A 8 9.87 6.57 13.59
C TRP A 8 10.60 7.92 13.38
N SER A 9 11.57 8.26 14.23
CA SER A 9 12.25 9.57 14.20
C SER A 9 13.32 9.70 13.10
N CYS A 10 13.51 8.68 12.27
CA CYS A 10 14.54 8.68 11.21
C CYS A 10 13.98 8.78 9.77
N GLU A 11 12.66 8.94 9.58
CA GLU A 11 12.09 9.19 8.24
C GLU A 11 12.66 10.45 7.58
N GLU A 12 13.09 11.44 8.37
CA GLU A 12 13.68 12.70 7.88
C GLU A 12 14.99 12.51 7.08
N LYS A 13 15.64 11.34 7.18
CA LYS A 13 16.89 11.03 6.45
C LYS A 13 16.68 10.28 5.14
N TYR A 14 15.45 9.89 4.81
CA TYR A 14 15.15 9.22 3.55
C TYR A 14 15.44 10.15 2.36
N ASN A 15 16.15 9.65 1.35
CA ASN A 15 16.51 10.44 0.17
C ASN A 15 16.49 9.58 -1.12
N MET A 16 16.54 10.25 -2.27
CA MET A 16 16.48 9.59 -3.58
C MET A 16 17.62 8.59 -3.83
N SER A 17 18.79 8.78 -3.23
CA SER A 17 19.89 7.83 -3.37
C SER A 17 19.58 6.50 -2.67
N LEU A 18 18.94 6.54 -1.50
CA LEU A 18 18.47 5.35 -0.79
C LEU A 18 17.38 4.63 -1.58
N PHE A 19 16.47 5.40 -2.20
CA PHE A 19 15.45 4.87 -3.10
C PHE A 19 16.06 4.02 -4.22
N PHE A 20 16.98 4.60 -5.00
CA PHE A 20 17.60 3.91 -6.12
C PHE A 20 18.45 2.71 -5.70
N LEU A 21 19.13 2.77 -4.56
CA LEU A 21 19.98 1.67 -4.12
C LEU A 21 19.17 0.43 -3.69
N HIS A 22 18.00 0.60 -3.07
CA HIS A 22 17.28 -0.50 -2.42
C HIS A 22 16.01 -0.91 -3.15
N PHE A 23 15.31 0.05 -3.76
CA PHE A 23 13.98 -0.20 -4.32
C PHE A 23 13.99 -0.30 -5.84
N TRP A 24 15.05 0.19 -6.51
CA TRP A 24 15.15 0.16 -7.98
C TRP A 24 15.02 -1.24 -8.58
N GLY A 25 15.63 -2.25 -7.94
CA GLY A 25 15.56 -3.64 -8.41
C GLY A 25 14.13 -4.17 -8.38
N ALA A 26 13.44 -4.05 -7.23
CA ALA A 26 12.06 -4.48 -7.07
C ALA A 26 11.10 -3.70 -7.98
N PHE A 27 11.28 -2.38 -8.06
CA PHE A 27 10.53 -1.49 -8.95
C PHE A 27 10.68 -1.90 -10.43
N SER A 28 11.91 -2.14 -10.89
CA SER A 28 12.19 -2.56 -12.26
C SER A 28 11.57 -3.92 -12.58
N VAL A 29 11.58 -4.86 -11.63
CA VAL A 29 10.92 -6.17 -11.78
C VAL A 29 9.40 -6.01 -11.84
N ASP A 30 8.79 -5.13 -11.04
CA ASP A 30 7.34 -4.89 -11.10
C ASP A 30 6.93 -4.23 -12.41
N LEU A 31 7.70 -3.24 -12.88
CA LEU A 31 7.49 -2.66 -14.21
C LEU A 31 7.62 -3.72 -15.31
N LEU A 32 8.59 -4.61 -15.21
CA LEU A 32 8.78 -5.70 -16.16
C LEU A 32 7.61 -6.70 -16.10
N VAL A 33 7.13 -7.09 -14.92
CA VAL A 33 5.98 -7.99 -14.77
C VAL A 33 4.71 -7.33 -15.30
N ILE A 34 4.45 -6.06 -14.97
CA ILE A 34 3.32 -5.30 -15.50
C ILE A 34 3.41 -5.20 -17.02
N PHE A 35 4.60 -4.94 -17.56
CA PHE A 35 4.84 -4.89 -19.00
C PHE A 35 4.58 -6.25 -19.67
N LEU A 36 5.15 -7.34 -19.13
CA LEU A 36 4.99 -8.69 -19.67
C LEU A 36 3.53 -9.17 -19.57
N VAL A 37 2.89 -9.04 -18.40
CA VAL A 37 1.48 -9.39 -18.20
C VAL A 37 0.56 -8.53 -19.07
N GLY A 38 0.88 -7.23 -19.21
CA GLY A 38 0.17 -6.33 -20.11
C GLY A 38 0.29 -6.69 -21.58
N ARG A 39 1.43 -7.28 -22.00
CA ARG A 39 1.70 -7.73 -23.38
C ARG A 39 1.24 -9.16 -23.68
N MET A 40 1.06 -10.01 -22.67
CA MET A 40 0.52 -11.36 -22.85
C MET A 40 -0.96 -11.36 -23.28
N HIS A 41 -1.66 -10.24 -23.10
CA HIS A 41 -3.00 -10.08 -23.64
C HIS A 41 -2.93 -9.53 -25.07
N THR A 42 -3.63 -10.15 -26.02
CA THR A 42 -3.75 -9.79 -27.46
C THR A 42 -4.37 -8.41 -27.76
N ARG A 43 -4.28 -7.47 -26.84
CA ARG A 43 -4.99 -6.19 -26.83
C ARG A 43 -4.07 -5.03 -27.21
N ARG A 44 -4.66 -3.90 -27.61
CA ARG A 44 -3.91 -2.66 -27.82
C ARG A 44 -3.18 -2.33 -26.52
N GLY A 45 -1.86 -2.31 -26.58
CA GLY A 45 -1.01 -2.40 -25.40
C GLY A 45 -1.15 -1.22 -24.45
N VAL A 46 -0.62 -1.45 -23.25
CA VAL A 46 -0.48 -0.48 -22.15
C VAL A 46 0.55 0.61 -22.48
N ASP A 47 1.23 0.48 -23.62
CA ASP A 47 2.34 1.28 -24.14
C ASP A 47 1.89 2.56 -24.88
N GLN A 48 0.61 2.92 -24.83
CA GLN A 48 0.15 4.19 -25.39
C GLN A 48 0.59 5.35 -24.48
N LEU A 49 1.18 6.40 -25.07
CA LEU A 49 1.59 7.61 -24.34
C LEU A 49 0.43 8.22 -23.53
N SER A 50 -0.81 8.06 -24.01
CA SER A 50 -2.03 8.50 -23.33
C SER A 50 -2.29 7.80 -21.99
N LEU A 51 -1.64 6.67 -21.73
CA LEU A 51 -1.77 5.88 -20.52
C LEU A 51 -0.66 6.16 -19.49
N ILE A 52 0.37 6.90 -19.88
CA ILE A 52 1.44 7.36 -18.97
C ILE A 52 0.89 8.39 -17.98
N LEU A 53 0.06 9.34 -18.45
CA LEU A 53 -0.46 10.40 -17.59
C LEU A 53 -1.29 9.85 -16.41
N PRO A 54 -2.27 8.96 -16.60
CA PRO A 54 -2.96 8.33 -15.47
C PRO A 54 -2.01 7.60 -14.50
N CYS A 55 -0.99 6.91 -15.02
CA CYS A 55 0.01 6.23 -14.21
C CYS A 55 0.83 7.22 -13.35
N LEU A 56 1.30 8.32 -13.95
CA LEU A 56 2.01 9.38 -13.22
C LEU A 56 1.11 10.01 -12.16
N LEU A 57 -0.14 10.32 -12.50
CA LEU A 57 -1.11 10.87 -11.55
C LEU A 57 -1.35 9.91 -10.38
N GLY A 58 -1.55 8.61 -10.66
CA GLY A 58 -1.69 7.59 -9.63
C GLY A 58 -0.45 7.42 -8.77
N SER A 59 0.75 7.61 -9.35
CA SER A 59 2.01 7.53 -8.63
C SER A 59 2.28 8.75 -7.74
N ILE A 60 1.80 9.93 -8.13
CA ILE A 60 1.99 11.18 -7.38
C ILE A 60 0.90 11.36 -6.31
N TYR A 61 -0.32 10.93 -6.62
CA TYR A 61 -1.51 11.11 -5.78
C TYR A 61 -1.31 10.73 -4.30
N PRO A 62 -0.87 9.51 -3.92
CA PRO A 62 -0.72 9.15 -2.51
C PRO A 62 0.26 10.07 -1.77
N SER A 63 1.42 10.37 -2.38
CA SER A 63 2.40 11.28 -1.80
C SER A 63 1.88 12.72 -1.70
N ALA A 64 1.07 13.18 -2.65
CA ALA A 64 0.45 14.50 -2.59
C ALA A 64 -0.62 14.58 -1.48
N VAL A 65 -1.35 13.48 -1.23
CA VAL A 65 -2.33 13.38 -0.16
C VAL A 65 -1.66 13.40 1.21
N ASP A 66 -0.48 12.79 1.38
CA ASP A 66 0.29 12.81 2.64
C ASP A 66 0.78 14.20 3.07
N GLU A 67 0.84 15.16 2.13
CA GLU A 67 1.11 16.58 2.43
C GLU A 67 -0.10 17.29 3.08
N LEU A 68 -1.30 16.73 2.92
CA LEU A 68 -2.50 17.27 3.56
C LEU A 68 -2.52 16.85 5.02
N ARG A 69 -2.42 17.83 5.93
CA ARG A 69 -2.37 17.60 7.39
C ARG A 69 -3.49 16.68 7.93
N PHE A 70 -4.69 16.76 7.35
CA PHE A 70 -5.82 15.94 7.79
C PHE A 70 -5.82 14.52 7.17
N ALA A 71 -5.07 14.30 6.09
CA ALA A 71 -4.97 13.00 5.42
C ALA A 71 -3.69 12.24 5.81
N ARG A 72 -2.72 12.91 6.45
CA ARG A 72 -1.55 12.31 7.08
C ARG A 72 -1.96 11.51 8.33
N VAL A 73 -2.54 10.34 8.11
CA VAL A 73 -3.04 9.45 9.16
C VAL A 73 -2.60 8.01 8.91
N SER A 74 -2.46 7.24 9.99
CA SER A 74 -2.25 5.80 9.87
C SER A 74 -3.59 5.07 9.79
N LEU A 75 -3.63 4.01 8.98
CA LEU A 75 -4.78 3.11 8.84
C LEU A 75 -4.67 1.99 9.88
N SER A 76 -4.96 2.31 11.14
CA SER A 76 -5.17 1.31 12.20
C SER A 76 -6.55 1.49 12.81
N LEU A 77 -7.13 0.42 13.35
CA LEU A 77 -8.44 0.49 14.03
C LEU A 77 -8.43 1.53 15.15
N PHE A 78 -7.31 1.64 15.88
CA PHE A 78 -7.14 2.65 16.92
C PHE A 78 -7.12 4.07 16.36
N GLU A 79 -6.31 4.34 15.34
CA GLU A 79 -6.22 5.66 14.72
C GLU A 79 -7.57 6.08 14.11
N MET A 80 -8.22 5.17 13.39
CA MET A 80 -9.55 5.39 12.82
C MET A 80 -10.60 5.74 13.88
N TYR A 81 -10.61 5.00 14.98
CA TYR A 81 -11.61 5.18 16.03
C TYR A 81 -11.33 6.39 16.92
N CYS A 82 -10.06 6.64 17.27
CA CYS A 82 -9.69 7.59 18.33
C CYS A 82 -9.10 8.91 17.83
N ARG A 83 -8.52 8.96 16.62
CA ARG A 83 -7.69 10.09 16.17
C ARG A 83 -8.13 10.72 14.85
N TRP A 84 -8.84 9.98 14.00
CA TRP A 84 -9.32 10.53 12.74
C TRP A 84 -10.23 11.72 12.95
N SER A 85 -9.87 12.84 12.34
CA SER A 85 -10.73 14.02 12.30
C SER A 85 -11.95 13.78 11.41
N ILE A 86 -12.98 14.61 11.56
CA ILE A 86 -14.15 14.59 10.65
C ILE A 86 -13.70 14.81 9.19
N ALA A 87 -12.71 15.68 8.96
CA ALA A 87 -12.16 15.92 7.63
C ALA A 87 -11.54 14.65 7.03
N THR A 88 -10.80 13.89 7.83
CA THR A 88 -10.22 12.59 7.45
C THR A 88 -11.32 11.59 7.06
N TRP A 89 -12.38 11.48 7.88
CA TRP A 89 -13.51 10.60 7.61
C TRP A 89 -14.24 10.95 6.32
N LEU A 90 -14.50 12.24 6.08
CA LEU A 90 -15.13 12.70 4.85
C LEU A 90 -14.26 12.38 3.63
N PHE A 91 -12.96 12.67 3.71
CA PHE A 91 -12.01 12.37 2.64
C PHE A 91 -11.97 10.86 2.33
N ALA A 92 -11.77 10.02 3.34
CA ALA A 92 -11.75 8.56 3.18
C ALA A 92 -13.07 8.01 2.63
N SER A 93 -14.21 8.58 3.03
CA SER A 93 -15.52 8.19 2.51
C SER A 93 -15.68 8.53 1.03
N VAL A 94 -15.21 9.70 0.59
CA VAL A 94 -15.22 10.11 -0.82
C VAL A 94 -14.35 9.15 -1.65
N GLU A 95 -13.14 8.85 -1.19
CA GLU A 95 -12.25 7.90 -1.86
C GLU A 95 -12.88 6.51 -1.98
N LEU A 96 -13.46 6.00 -0.89
CA LEU A 96 -14.16 4.72 -0.89
C LEU A 96 -15.32 4.69 -1.89
N LEU A 97 -16.11 5.77 -1.97
CA LEU A 97 -17.21 5.89 -2.91
C LEU A 97 -16.71 5.92 -4.37
N LEU A 98 -15.60 6.61 -4.65
CA LEU A 98 -15.00 6.64 -5.99
C LEU A 98 -14.49 5.25 -6.42
N VAL A 99 -13.80 4.54 -5.52
CA VAL A 99 -13.34 3.16 -5.77
C VAL A 99 -14.53 2.22 -5.98
N ALA A 100 -15.56 2.29 -5.13
CA ALA A 100 -16.76 1.47 -5.26
C ALA A 100 -17.50 1.75 -6.57
N ALA A 101 -17.64 3.02 -6.97
CA ALA A 101 -18.24 3.41 -8.23
C ALA A 101 -17.45 2.88 -9.43
N ALA A 102 -16.11 2.97 -9.39
CA ALA A 102 -15.25 2.42 -10.43
C ALA A 102 -15.41 0.90 -10.54
N LEU A 103 -15.38 0.16 -9.42
CA LEU A 103 -15.59 -1.29 -9.40
C LEU A 103 -16.98 -1.68 -9.92
N PHE A 104 -18.02 -0.95 -9.51
CA PHE A 104 -19.38 -1.18 -9.99
C PHE A 104 -19.50 -0.94 -11.50
N ALA A 105 -18.90 0.13 -12.03
CA ALA A 105 -18.86 0.40 -13.47
C ALA A 105 -18.16 -0.74 -14.24
N HIS A 106 -17.04 -1.25 -13.73
CA HIS A 106 -16.33 -2.40 -14.29
C HIS A 106 -17.17 -3.68 -14.25
N PHE A 107 -17.87 -3.94 -13.15
CA PHE A 107 -18.77 -5.09 -13.02
C PHE A 107 -19.91 -5.03 -14.05
N ILE A 108 -20.57 -3.88 -14.18
CA ILE A 108 -21.64 -3.68 -15.18
C ILE A 108 -21.10 -3.87 -16.60
N HIS A 109 -19.91 -3.34 -16.90
CA HIS A 109 -19.27 -3.51 -18.20
C HIS A 109 -18.90 -4.98 -18.47
N ALA A 110 -18.37 -5.70 -17.48
CA ALA A 110 -18.04 -7.12 -17.57
C ALA A 110 -19.29 -7.98 -17.85
N ARG A 111 -20.40 -7.68 -17.16
CA ARG A 111 -21.69 -8.33 -17.40
C ARG A 111 -22.21 -8.08 -18.81
N ARG A 112 -22.17 -6.83 -19.29
CA ARG A 112 -22.64 -6.45 -20.63
C ARG A 112 -21.81 -7.08 -21.76
N THR A 113 -20.52 -7.29 -21.53
CA THR A 113 -19.59 -7.87 -22.51
C THR A 113 -19.43 -9.39 -22.40
N GLY A 114 -20.15 -10.04 -21.48
CA GLY A 114 -20.05 -11.49 -21.26
C GLY A 114 -18.73 -11.95 -20.64
N ARG A 115 -17.94 -11.05 -20.03
CA ARG A 115 -16.62 -11.33 -19.44
C ARG A 115 -16.63 -11.39 -17.91
N LEU A 116 -17.82 -11.48 -17.30
CA LEU A 116 -17.96 -11.48 -15.85
C LEU A 116 -17.26 -12.67 -15.19
N SER A 117 -17.34 -13.88 -15.78
CA SER A 117 -16.67 -15.07 -15.26
C SER A 117 -15.16 -14.90 -15.20
N THR A 118 -14.55 -14.32 -16.24
CA THR A 118 -13.12 -14.01 -16.29
C THR A 118 -12.73 -13.00 -15.20
N LEU A 119 -13.52 -11.93 -15.05
CA LEU A 119 -13.26 -10.93 -14.01
C LEU A 119 -13.29 -11.56 -12.60
N LEU A 120 -14.28 -12.42 -12.33
CA LEU A 120 -14.41 -13.11 -11.05
C LEU A 120 -13.28 -14.12 -10.83
N SER A 121 -12.90 -14.89 -11.85
CA SER A 121 -11.77 -15.83 -11.73
C SER A 121 -10.45 -15.10 -11.48
N ASP A 122 -10.22 -13.97 -12.15
CA ASP A 122 -9.05 -13.13 -11.93
C ASP A 122 -9.03 -12.57 -10.50
N ALA A 123 -10.17 -12.09 -10.00
CA ALA A 123 -10.32 -11.60 -8.63
C ALA A 123 -10.02 -12.69 -7.59
N ILE A 124 -10.60 -13.88 -7.78
CA ILE A 124 -10.42 -15.03 -6.90
C ILE A 124 -8.96 -15.48 -6.93
N LEU A 125 -8.34 -15.59 -8.11
CA LEU A 125 -6.95 -15.99 -8.24
C LEU A 125 -6.01 -14.96 -7.60
N GLY A 126 -6.26 -13.67 -7.81
CA GLY A 126 -5.53 -12.60 -7.15
C GLY A 126 -5.63 -12.67 -5.62
N PHE A 127 -6.84 -12.89 -5.10
CA PHE A 127 -7.06 -13.11 -3.68
C PHE A 127 -6.27 -14.34 -3.16
N LEU A 128 -6.40 -15.49 -3.81
CA LEU A 128 -5.79 -16.74 -3.36
C LEU A 128 -4.26 -16.73 -3.43
N LEU A 129 -3.67 -16.08 -4.42
CA LEU A 129 -2.22 -16.06 -4.59
C LEU A 129 -1.54 -14.98 -3.75
N PHE A 130 -2.17 -13.83 -3.54
CA PHE A 130 -1.51 -12.68 -2.93
C PHE A 130 -2.06 -12.33 -1.54
N LEU A 131 -3.36 -12.49 -1.30
CA LEU A 131 -3.99 -12.07 -0.05
C LEU A 131 -4.16 -13.24 0.93
N PHE A 132 -4.68 -14.36 0.46
CA PHE A 132 -4.96 -15.53 1.28
C PHE A 132 -3.74 -16.06 2.07
N PRO A 133 -2.53 -16.17 1.49
CA PRO A 133 -1.36 -16.64 2.25
C PRO A 133 -0.99 -15.73 3.42
N GLN A 134 -1.41 -14.46 3.36
CA GLN A 134 -1.08 -13.44 4.34
C GLN A 134 -2.11 -13.36 5.48
N ILE A 135 -3.33 -13.88 5.32
CA ILE A 135 -4.40 -13.78 6.33
C ILE A 135 -4.03 -14.50 7.64
N ALA A 136 -3.19 -15.54 7.56
CA ALA A 136 -2.74 -16.29 8.73
C ALA A 136 -1.63 -15.57 9.52
N ASP A 137 -1.04 -14.52 8.97
CA ASP A 137 0.05 -13.81 9.63
C ASP A 137 -0.52 -12.75 10.60
N PRO A 138 -0.24 -12.84 11.92
CA PRO A 138 -0.69 -11.86 12.90
C PRO A 138 -0.09 -10.46 12.70
N ALA A 139 0.98 -10.34 11.91
CA ALA A 139 1.59 -9.07 11.50
C ALA A 139 1.09 -8.59 10.13
N PHE A 140 0.16 -9.31 9.48
CA PHE A 140 -0.37 -8.88 8.20
C PHE A 140 -1.18 -7.60 8.32
N HIS A 141 -0.76 -6.60 7.55
CA HIS A 141 -1.49 -5.37 7.35
C HIS A 141 -1.76 -5.21 5.86
N LEU A 142 -3.04 -5.25 5.49
CA LEU A 142 -3.45 -5.01 4.11
C LEU A 142 -3.21 -3.54 3.79
N HIS A 143 -2.07 -3.27 3.16
CA HIS A 143 -1.78 -1.93 2.71
C HIS A 143 -2.63 -1.55 1.50
N HIS A 144 -3.06 -0.30 1.47
CA HIS A 144 -3.97 0.23 0.46
C HIS A 144 -3.38 0.17 -0.96
N TRP A 145 -2.05 0.10 -1.14
CA TRP A 145 -1.44 -0.12 -2.45
C TRP A 145 -1.65 -1.55 -3.00
N PHE A 146 -1.84 -2.58 -2.15
CA PHE A 146 -2.27 -3.90 -2.63
C PHE A 146 -3.72 -3.89 -3.12
N VAL A 147 -4.58 -3.10 -2.46
CA VAL A 147 -5.95 -2.87 -2.94
C VAL A 147 -5.89 -2.18 -4.31
N ALA A 148 -5.04 -1.17 -4.49
CA ALA A 148 -4.83 -0.54 -5.78
C ALA A 148 -4.42 -1.57 -6.86
N TRP A 149 -3.45 -2.44 -6.58
CA TRP A 149 -3.05 -3.51 -7.50
C TRP A 149 -4.23 -4.43 -7.88
N LEU A 150 -5.04 -4.86 -6.91
CA LEU A 150 -6.24 -5.66 -7.18
C LEU A 150 -7.23 -4.92 -8.08
N VAL A 151 -7.52 -3.65 -7.78
CA VAL A 151 -8.43 -2.83 -8.61
C VAL A 151 -7.87 -2.67 -10.02
N ALA A 152 -6.56 -2.50 -10.18
CA ALA A 152 -5.92 -2.44 -11.49
C ALA A 152 -6.12 -3.74 -12.30
N MET A 153 -6.04 -4.90 -11.66
CA MET A 153 -6.31 -6.20 -12.32
C MET A 153 -7.78 -6.36 -12.73
N LEU A 154 -8.70 -5.74 -11.99
CA LEU A 154 -10.13 -5.72 -12.32
C LEU A 154 -10.48 -4.71 -13.42
N ALA A 155 -9.63 -3.71 -13.65
CA ALA A 155 -9.83 -2.64 -14.64
C ALA A 155 -9.25 -2.96 -16.04
N ARG A 156 -9.20 -4.23 -16.44
CA ARG A 156 -8.56 -4.68 -17.69
C ARG A 156 -9.53 -4.77 -18.88
N PHE A 157 -10.24 -3.69 -19.19
CA PHE A 157 -11.14 -3.62 -20.36
C PHE A 157 -10.64 -2.62 -21.41
N GLU A 158 -11.07 -2.81 -22.66
CA GLU A 158 -10.68 -1.97 -23.81
C GLU A 158 -11.07 -0.48 -23.70
N PRO A 159 -12.22 -0.09 -23.13
CA PRO A 159 -12.61 1.31 -23.07
C PRO A 159 -11.55 2.18 -22.38
N TYR A 160 -11.36 3.41 -22.88
CA TYR A 160 -10.31 4.31 -22.39
C TYR A 160 -10.41 4.58 -20.89
N TRP A 161 -11.64 4.68 -20.35
CA TRP A 161 -11.86 4.93 -18.92
C TRP A 161 -11.36 3.77 -18.07
N SER A 162 -11.55 2.53 -18.53
CA SER A 162 -11.10 1.32 -17.82
C SER A 162 -9.57 1.23 -17.83
N ARG A 163 -8.95 1.46 -19.00
CA ARG A 163 -7.48 1.55 -19.12
C ARG A 163 -6.89 2.68 -18.29
N GLY A 164 -7.55 3.83 -18.24
CA GLY A 164 -7.17 4.96 -17.40
C GLY A 164 -7.22 4.60 -15.91
N THR A 165 -8.31 3.98 -15.46
CA THR A 165 -8.45 3.46 -14.09
C THR A 165 -7.37 2.44 -13.77
N GLN A 166 -7.13 1.46 -14.65
CA GLN A 166 -6.08 0.47 -14.49
C GLN A 166 -4.73 1.15 -14.26
N MET A 167 -4.37 2.10 -15.12
CA MET A 167 -3.06 2.75 -15.06
C MET A 167 -2.90 3.67 -13.87
N PHE A 168 -3.96 4.37 -13.46
CA PHE A 168 -3.96 5.13 -12.21
C PHE A 168 -3.65 4.21 -11.01
N PHE A 169 -4.34 3.09 -10.89
CA PHE A 169 -4.11 2.16 -9.79
C PHE A 169 -2.77 1.39 -9.90
N VAL A 170 -2.25 1.15 -11.10
CA VAL A 170 -0.87 0.67 -11.29
C VAL A 170 0.13 1.70 -10.77
N GLY A 171 -0.04 2.98 -11.10
CA GLY A 171 0.80 4.06 -10.59
C GLY A 171 0.76 4.16 -9.06
N TYR A 172 -0.45 4.07 -8.50
CA TYR A 172 -0.65 4.02 -7.06
C TYR A 172 0.13 2.84 -6.45
N TYR A 173 -0.03 1.64 -7.00
CA TYR A 173 0.71 0.47 -6.54
C TYR A 173 2.23 0.65 -6.61
N ILE A 174 2.72 1.19 -7.74
CA ILE A 174 4.13 1.54 -7.93
C ILE A 174 4.64 2.46 -6.83
N ASN A 175 3.89 3.52 -6.49
CA ASN A 175 4.27 4.41 -5.40
C ASN A 175 4.35 3.66 -4.06
N GLY A 176 3.35 2.85 -3.75
CA GLY A 176 3.34 2.07 -2.52
C GLY A 176 4.55 1.13 -2.40
N ILE A 177 4.87 0.40 -3.46
CA ILE A 177 6.07 -0.45 -3.49
C ILE A 177 7.36 0.38 -3.40
N ALA A 178 7.40 1.53 -4.05
CA ALA A 178 8.56 2.41 -4.04
C ALA A 178 8.88 2.96 -2.64
N VAL A 179 7.85 3.29 -1.86
CA VAL A 179 8.01 3.87 -0.51
C VAL A 179 8.15 2.78 0.55
N TYR A 180 7.34 1.73 0.47
CA TYR A 180 7.17 0.75 1.56
C TYR A 180 7.67 -0.65 1.22
N GLY A 181 8.08 -0.91 -0.02
CA GLY A 181 8.48 -2.23 -0.48
C GLY A 181 7.30 -3.18 -0.73
N ARG A 182 7.60 -4.43 -1.05
CA ARG A 182 6.62 -5.49 -1.35
C ARG A 182 6.10 -6.25 -0.14
N ASP A 183 6.71 -6.08 1.02
CA ASP A 183 6.45 -6.94 2.16
C ASP A 183 6.36 -6.11 3.45
N PRO A 184 5.18 -6.05 4.10
CA PRO A 184 5.07 -5.43 5.40
C PRO A 184 5.87 -6.17 6.48
N LEU A 185 6.19 -7.47 6.34
CA LEU A 185 7.04 -8.20 7.28
C LEU A 185 8.51 -7.82 7.14
N LEU A 186 9.01 -7.59 5.93
CA LEU A 186 10.34 -7.02 5.74
C LEU A 186 10.40 -5.56 6.16
N ALA A 187 9.30 -4.85 6.45
CA ALA A 187 9.41 -3.56 7.13
C ALA A 187 10.12 -3.72 8.47
N CYS A 188 9.94 -4.81 9.21
CA CYS A 188 10.74 -5.09 10.42
C CYS A 188 12.23 -5.25 10.12
N ALA A 189 12.58 -6.06 9.12
CA ALA A 189 13.96 -6.37 8.78
C ALA A 189 14.66 -5.17 8.10
N ASN A 190 13.92 -4.43 7.27
CA ASN A 190 14.36 -3.23 6.58
C ASN A 190 14.44 -2.05 7.54
N VAL A 191 13.51 -1.89 8.49
CA VAL A 191 13.60 -0.89 9.57
C VAL A 191 14.74 -1.24 10.52
N ALA A 192 14.92 -2.52 10.90
CA ALA A 192 16.09 -2.94 11.67
C ALA A 192 17.40 -2.65 10.89
N PHE A 193 17.44 -2.96 9.59
CA PHE A 193 18.59 -2.69 8.74
C PHE A 193 18.86 -1.18 8.55
N LEU A 194 17.82 -0.40 8.27
CA LEU A 194 17.86 1.05 8.11
C LEU A 194 18.28 1.72 9.42
N ASN A 195 17.78 1.27 10.57
CA ASN A 195 18.26 1.74 11.87
C ASN A 195 19.75 1.43 12.06
N THR A 196 20.19 0.23 11.72
CA THR A 196 21.61 -0.17 11.78
C THR A 196 22.48 0.69 10.85
N LYS A 197 22.02 0.98 9.62
CA LYS A 197 22.78 1.69 8.58
C LYS A 197 22.74 3.21 8.73
N MET A 198 21.61 3.77 9.17
CA MET A 198 21.44 5.21 9.41
C MET A 198 22.00 5.66 10.77
N GLY A 199 22.58 4.73 11.53
CA GLY A 199 23.10 4.98 12.87
C GLY A 199 22.02 5.35 13.88
N CYS A 200 20.76 5.03 13.61
CA CYS A 200 19.68 5.17 14.56
C CYS A 200 19.84 3.99 15.55
N GLY A 201 20.42 4.28 16.71
CA GLY A 201 20.94 3.26 17.61
C GLY A 201 19.92 2.18 17.97
N ILE A 202 20.08 0.98 17.41
CA ILE A 202 19.50 -0.23 18.01
C ILE A 202 20.06 -0.41 19.44
N GLY A 203 21.26 0.14 19.68
CA GLY A 203 22.00 0.07 20.94
C GLY A 203 21.45 0.89 22.11
N GLU A 204 20.50 1.82 21.92
CA GLU A 204 19.86 2.47 23.09
C GLU A 204 18.74 1.61 23.71
N MET A 205 18.23 0.58 23.01
CA MET A 205 17.39 -0.44 23.64
C MET A 205 18.19 -1.41 24.52
N ASN A 206 19.48 -1.61 24.24
CA ASN A 206 20.32 -2.53 25.03
C ASN A 206 20.97 -1.86 26.25
N ASN A 207 21.06 -0.53 26.30
CA ASN A 207 21.54 0.20 27.48
C ASN A 207 20.41 0.61 28.43
N ALA A 208 19.15 0.60 27.98
CA ALA A 208 18.00 0.63 28.85
C ALA A 208 17.74 -0.78 29.41
N THR A 209 18.50 -1.11 30.45
CA THR A 209 18.16 -1.99 31.59
C THR A 209 19.04 -3.25 31.80
N ASN A 210 19.69 -3.25 32.96
CA ASN A 210 19.94 -4.45 33.78
C ASN A 210 18.63 -5.12 34.29
N ASN A 211 17.47 -4.82 33.69
CA ASN A 211 16.14 -5.38 34.00
C ASN A 211 15.63 -6.07 32.73
N SER A 212 16.07 -7.31 32.56
CA SER A 212 15.93 -8.20 31.39
C SER A 212 14.49 -8.60 31.01
N HIS A 213 13.50 -7.72 31.08
CA HIS A 213 12.15 -8.02 30.64
C HIS A 213 11.88 -7.35 29.29
N PRO A 214 11.74 -8.12 28.20
CA PRO A 214 11.30 -7.56 26.92
C PRO A 214 9.98 -6.84 27.15
N HIS A 215 9.86 -5.60 26.69
CA HIS A 215 8.61 -4.86 26.73
C HIS A 215 7.53 -5.70 26.03
N VAL A 216 6.58 -6.20 26.82
CA VAL A 216 5.44 -6.94 26.31
C VAL A 216 4.59 -5.95 25.52
N TYR A 217 4.33 -6.26 24.25
CA TYR A 217 3.37 -5.50 23.46
C TYR A 217 2.02 -5.51 24.17
N VAL A 218 1.59 -4.36 24.66
CA VAL A 218 0.23 -4.17 25.19
C VAL A 218 -0.61 -3.58 24.07
N PRO A 219 -1.66 -4.26 23.59
CA PRO A 219 -2.53 -3.71 22.56
C PRO A 219 -3.22 -2.44 23.08
N PRO A 220 -3.35 -1.39 22.25
CA PRO A 220 -4.04 -0.17 22.67
C PRO A 220 -5.50 -0.45 23.01
N ASN A 221 -6.01 0.20 24.05
CA ASN A 221 -7.40 0.08 24.45
C ASN A 221 -8.26 1.04 23.62
N LEU A 222 -9.09 0.45 22.75
CA LEU A 222 -9.97 1.18 21.84
C LEU A 222 -11.10 1.91 22.56
N TRP A 223 -11.55 1.42 23.73
CA TRP A 223 -12.74 1.95 24.42
C TRP A 223 -12.50 3.28 25.11
N ASN A 224 -11.29 3.49 25.62
CA ASN A 224 -10.89 4.70 26.32
C ASN A 224 -9.80 5.48 25.55
N CYS A 225 -9.44 5.03 24.35
CA CYS A 225 -8.40 5.61 23.51
C CYS A 225 -7.03 5.75 24.22
N THR A 226 -6.71 4.84 25.15
CA THR A 226 -5.39 4.79 25.80
C THR A 226 -4.52 3.72 25.17
N GLY A 227 -3.33 4.08 24.71
CA GLY A 227 -2.29 3.14 24.32
C GLY A 227 -0.94 3.68 24.76
N ASP A 228 -0.05 2.79 25.24
CA ASP A 228 1.29 3.15 25.72
C ASP A 228 2.24 3.62 24.60
N TYR A 229 1.73 3.77 23.36
CA TYR A 229 2.42 4.38 22.23
C TYR A 229 2.43 5.92 22.29
N ALA A 230 2.40 6.50 23.47
CA ALA A 230 2.23 7.94 23.68
C ALA A 230 3.40 8.58 24.45
N ARG A 231 4.61 8.46 23.89
CA ARG A 231 5.51 9.57 23.58
C ARG A 231 6.71 9.10 22.77
#